data_AF-A0A9W9YZA2-F1
#
_entry.id   AF-A0A9W9YZA2-F1
#
_cell.length_a   1.000
_cell.length_b   1.000
_cell.length_c   1.000
_cell.angle_alpha   90.00
_cell.angle_beta   90.00
_cell.angle_gamma   90.00
#
_symmetry.space_group_name_H-M   'P 1'
#
loop_
_entity.id
_entity.type
_entity.pdbx_description
1 polymer ?
#
loop_
_entity_poly.entity_id
_entity_poly.type
_entity_poly.pdbx_seq_one_letter_code
_entity_poly.pdbx_strand_id
1 'polypeptide(L)'
;MSKVRKGGKHVKIVPRLLFDQWTLNDYHIIFSSDTALQALVDTVVSFLKAYHFDGLTLEVWSQYMGDTKEDLYLLVSKMADSLHKEKLKIILVIPPPFYAGKKPGAFDKHDFELLAPVLDGFSLMTYDYSEHGRPGPNAPLQWIKDCVLTLSPEKGKQRSKILMGLNFYG
;
A
#
# COMPACT_ATOMS: atom_id res chain seq x y z
N MET A 1 16.72 15.45 3.11
CA MET A 1 16.21 14.77 4.33
C MET A 1 16.67 15.38 5.65
N SER A 2 17.90 15.90 5.77
CA SER A 2 18.46 16.37 7.06
C SER A 2 17.66 17.47 7.76
N LYS A 3 17.08 18.44 7.02
CA LYS A 3 16.25 19.52 7.60
C LYS A 3 14.97 18.99 8.27
N VAL A 4 14.26 18.06 7.62
CA VAL A 4 13.04 17.45 8.18
C VAL A 4 13.38 16.63 9.44
N ARG A 5 14.46 15.83 9.39
CA ARG A 5 14.91 15.03 10.54
C ARG A 5 15.39 15.89 11.72
N LYS A 6 15.86 17.13 11.49
CA LYS A 6 16.21 18.08 12.55
C LYS A 6 14.99 18.59 13.34
N GLY A 7 13.81 18.64 12.72
CA GLY A 7 12.56 19.09 13.36
C GLY A 7 11.96 18.07 14.33
N GLY A 8 12.41 16.81 14.30
CA GLY A 8 11.98 15.77 15.25
C GLY A 8 12.60 14.41 14.92
N LYS A 9 13.27 13.80 15.91
CA LYS A 9 13.93 12.49 15.77
C LYS A 9 12.96 11.33 15.53
N HIS A 10 11.65 11.57 15.67
CA HIS A 10 10.60 10.56 15.51
C HIS A 10 10.05 10.48 14.08
N VAL A 11 10.38 11.43 13.20
CA VAL A 11 9.85 11.46 11.83
C VAL A 11 10.52 10.39 10.97
N LYS A 12 9.68 9.48 10.45
CA LYS A 12 10.08 8.40 9.54
C LYS A 12 9.90 8.85 8.09
N ILE A 13 10.92 8.63 7.27
CA ILE A 13 10.88 8.96 5.83
C ILE A 13 10.76 7.66 5.05
N VAL A 14 9.59 7.46 4.45
CA VAL A 14 9.17 6.22 3.76
C VAL A 14 8.77 6.54 2.31
N PRO A 15 9.74 6.70 1.39
CA PRO A 15 9.48 7.07 0.00
C PRO A 15 8.47 6.14 -0.67
N ARG A 16 7.72 6.69 -1.63
CA ARG A 16 6.77 5.93 -2.45
C ARG A 16 7.52 5.20 -3.57
N LEU A 17 7.32 3.89 -3.67
CA LEU A 17 7.78 3.08 -4.80
C LEU A 17 6.56 2.61 -5.58
N LEU A 18 6.46 3.06 -6.82
CA LEU A 18 5.38 2.76 -7.74
C LEU A 18 5.88 1.79 -8.81
N PHE A 19 5.11 0.73 -9.05
CA PHE A 19 5.32 -0.18 -10.18
C PHE A 19 4.67 0.44 -11.43
N ASP A 20 5.34 1.44 -12.00
CA ASP A 20 4.83 2.21 -13.14
C ASP A 20 5.21 1.55 -14.47
N GLN A 21 4.25 1.48 -15.40
CA GLN A 21 4.42 0.89 -16.75
C GLN A 21 4.87 -0.58 -16.77
N TRP A 22 4.59 -1.34 -15.71
CA TRP A 22 4.84 -2.78 -15.70
C TRP A 22 3.83 -3.51 -16.58
N THR A 23 4.32 -4.37 -17.47
CA THR A 23 3.49 -5.26 -18.28
C THR A 23 3.16 -6.55 -17.52
N LEU A 24 2.14 -7.28 -17.97
CA LEU A 24 1.85 -8.62 -17.44
C LEU A 24 3.06 -9.56 -17.56
N ASN A 25 3.87 -9.40 -18.59
CA ASN A 25 5.08 -10.20 -18.78
C ASN A 25 6.17 -9.85 -17.75
N ASP A 26 6.30 -8.59 -17.35
CA ASP A 26 7.25 -8.18 -16.30
C ASP A 26 6.87 -8.82 -14.96
N TYR A 27 5.59 -8.76 -14.60
CA TYR A 27 5.07 -9.46 -13.42
C TYR A 27 5.31 -10.97 -13.51
N HIS A 28 5.00 -11.59 -14.65
CA HIS A 28 5.23 -13.02 -14.87
C HIS A 28 6.70 -13.40 -14.70
N ILE A 29 7.65 -12.62 -15.26
CA ILE A 29 9.09 -12.89 -15.11
C ILE A 29 9.51 -12.83 -13.63
N ILE A 30 9.04 -11.82 -12.90
CA ILE A 30 9.37 -11.67 -11.48
C ILE A 30 8.77 -12.80 -10.66
N PHE A 31 7.50 -13.16 -10.89
CA PHE A 31 6.81 -14.15 -10.07
C PHE A 31 7.16 -15.60 -10.42
N SER A 32 7.59 -15.87 -11.65
CA SER A 32 8.01 -17.21 -12.08
C SER A 32 9.41 -17.60 -11.60
N SER A 33 10.15 -16.70 -10.95
CA SER A 33 11.52 -16.95 -10.52
C SER A 33 11.77 -16.37 -9.13
N ASP A 34 11.93 -17.26 -8.14
CA ASP A 34 12.34 -16.87 -6.79
C ASP A 34 13.62 -16.03 -6.77
N THR A 35 14.55 -16.30 -7.71
CA THR A 35 15.79 -15.53 -7.84
C THR A 35 15.52 -14.11 -8.34
N ALA A 36 14.65 -13.95 -9.35
CA ALA A 36 14.29 -12.64 -9.88
C ALA A 36 13.53 -11.81 -8.84
N LEU A 37 12.57 -12.43 -8.16
CA LEU A 37 11.84 -11.83 -7.05
C LEU A 37 12.78 -11.39 -5.92
N GLN A 38 13.71 -12.25 -5.51
CA GLN A 38 14.69 -11.88 -4.47
C GLN A 38 15.60 -10.74 -4.94
N ALA A 39 16.06 -10.74 -6.19
CA ALA A 39 16.89 -9.67 -6.74
C ALA A 39 16.16 -8.32 -6.74
N LEU A 40 14.85 -8.30 -7.05
CA LEU A 40 14.02 -7.10 -6.93
C LEU A 40 13.96 -6.60 -5.48
N VAL A 41 13.68 -7.49 -4.54
CA VAL A 41 13.60 -7.17 -3.10
C VAL A 41 14.94 -6.62 -2.59
N ASP A 42 16.05 -7.27 -2.93
CA ASP A 42 17.41 -6.87 -2.54
C ASP A 42 17.78 -5.51 -3.11
N THR A 43 17.37 -5.22 -4.35
CA THR A 43 17.55 -3.92 -5.00
C THR A 43 16.83 -2.82 -4.22
N VAL A 44 15.57 -3.05 -3.83
CA VAL A 44 14.78 -2.11 -3.03
C VAL A 44 15.40 -1.89 -1.66
N VAL A 45 15.75 -2.96 -0.94
CA VAL A 45 16.39 -2.88 0.39
C VAL A 45 17.72 -2.13 0.31
N SER A 46 18.55 -2.43 -0.68
CA SER A 46 19.84 -1.77 -0.89
C SER A 46 19.67 -0.28 -1.15
N PHE A 47 18.70 0.10 -1.99
CA PHE A 47 18.36 1.50 -2.23
C PHE A 47 17.94 2.21 -0.93
N LEU A 48 17.03 1.62 -0.16
CA LEU A 48 16.55 2.22 1.09
C LEU A 48 17.70 2.43 2.10
N LYS A 49 18.61 1.47 2.21
CA LYS A 49 19.79 1.55 3.07
C LYS A 49 20.79 2.60 2.61
N ALA A 50 21.11 2.62 1.31
CA ALA A 50 22.07 3.55 0.72
C ALA A 50 21.67 5.03 0.94
N TYR A 51 20.37 5.31 0.93
CA TYR A 51 19.84 6.66 1.15
C TYR A 51 19.35 6.92 2.58
N HIS A 52 19.52 5.97 3.50
CA HIS A 52 19.09 6.08 4.90
C HIS A 52 17.60 6.44 5.06
N PHE A 53 16.75 5.78 4.27
CA PHE A 53 15.30 5.81 4.46
C PHE A 53 14.90 4.92 5.63
N ASP A 54 13.72 5.18 6.19
CA ASP A 54 13.18 4.39 7.31
C ASP A 54 12.30 3.23 6.84
N GLY A 55 12.06 3.11 5.53
CA GLY A 55 11.12 2.15 4.98
C GLY A 55 10.58 2.57 3.62
N LEU A 56 9.45 2.00 3.24
CA LEU A 56 8.83 2.13 1.92
C LEU A 56 7.32 2.30 2.03
N THR A 57 6.77 3.12 1.14
CA THR A 57 5.35 3.13 0.80
C THR A 57 5.18 2.48 -0.58
N LEU A 58 4.75 1.22 -0.62
CA LEU A 58 4.64 0.42 -1.83
C LEU A 58 3.29 0.67 -2.51
N GLU A 59 3.32 1.04 -3.79
CA GLU A 59 2.15 1.21 -4.64
C GLU A 59 2.24 0.24 -5.82
N VAL A 60 1.61 -0.93 -5.65
CA VAL A 60 1.56 -2.00 -6.66
C VAL A 60 0.16 -2.58 -6.84
N TRP A 61 -0.69 -2.48 -5.81
CA TRP A 61 -1.99 -3.17 -5.78
C TRP A 61 -2.90 -2.80 -6.95
N SER A 62 -3.07 -1.50 -7.19
CA SER A 62 -3.89 -0.99 -8.28
C SER A 62 -3.22 -1.06 -9.65
N GLN A 63 -1.91 -1.37 -9.71
CA GLN A 63 -1.14 -1.48 -10.95
C GLN A 63 -1.14 -2.90 -11.51
N TYR A 64 -1.44 -3.88 -10.67
CA TYR A 64 -1.46 -5.28 -11.07
C TYR A 64 -2.81 -5.66 -11.68
N MET A 65 -2.76 -6.26 -12.86
CA MET A 65 -3.93 -6.69 -13.63
C MET A 65 -3.94 -8.21 -13.88
N GLY A 66 -3.20 -8.99 -13.09
CA GLY A 66 -3.17 -10.44 -13.25
C GLY A 66 -4.40 -11.14 -12.65
N ASP A 67 -4.55 -12.42 -13.00
CA ASP A 67 -5.75 -13.20 -12.72
C ASP A 67 -5.93 -13.55 -11.23
N THR A 68 -4.83 -13.68 -10.47
CA THR A 68 -4.86 -14.03 -9.04
C THR A 68 -4.03 -13.07 -8.20
N LYS A 69 -4.39 -12.92 -6.92
CA LYS A 69 -3.66 -12.06 -5.97
C LYS A 69 -2.52 -12.80 -5.25
N GLU A 70 -2.33 -14.09 -5.51
CA GLU A 70 -1.35 -14.93 -4.78
C GLU A 70 0.07 -14.39 -4.96
N ASP A 71 0.42 -14.04 -6.19
CA ASP A 71 1.72 -13.45 -6.50
C ASP A 71 1.92 -12.08 -5.83
N LEU A 72 0.87 -11.27 -5.74
CA LEU A 72 0.92 -10.00 -5.00
C LEU A 72 1.14 -10.24 -3.50
N TYR A 73 0.43 -11.21 -2.90
CA TYR A 73 0.64 -11.55 -1.50
C TYR A 73 2.07 -12.01 -1.26
N LEU A 74 2.61 -12.86 -2.15
CA LEU A 74 3.97 -13.35 -2.08
C LEU A 74 4.98 -12.19 -2.17
N LEU A 75 4.83 -11.30 -3.15
CA LEU A 75 5.67 -10.12 -3.32
C LEU A 75 5.69 -9.25 -2.08
N VAL A 76 4.50 -8.85 -1.62
CA VAL A 76 4.33 -7.94 -0.48
C VAL A 76 4.89 -8.58 0.78
N SER A 77 4.64 -9.88 1.01
CA SER A 77 5.15 -10.59 2.19
C SER A 77 6.68 -10.74 2.15
N LYS A 78 7.27 -11.10 1.01
CA LYS A 78 8.74 -11.21 0.87
C LYS A 78 9.43 -9.86 1.04
N MET A 79 8.85 -8.78 0.52
CA MET A 79 9.33 -7.42 0.76
C MET A 79 9.25 -7.08 2.24
N ALA A 80 8.10 -7.30 2.88
CA ALA A 80 7.91 -7.01 4.31
C ALA A 80 8.95 -7.71 5.18
N ASP A 81 9.13 -9.03 5.00
CA ASP A 81 10.12 -9.82 5.73
C ASP A 81 11.54 -9.27 5.55
N SER A 82 11.93 -8.96 4.31
CA SER A 82 13.28 -8.46 4.01
C SER A 82 13.53 -7.07 4.56
N LEU A 83 12.54 -6.18 4.49
CA LEU A 83 12.62 -4.85 5.08
C LEU A 83 12.68 -4.92 6.61
N HIS A 84 11.87 -5.79 7.23
CA HIS A 84 11.83 -5.95 8.69
C HIS A 84 13.14 -6.49 9.27
N LYS A 85 13.83 -7.40 8.58
CA LYS A 85 15.18 -7.87 8.96
C LYS A 85 16.18 -6.72 9.06
N GLU A 86 16.01 -5.70 8.23
CA GLU A 86 16.83 -4.47 8.22
C GLU A 86 16.24 -3.34 9.08
N LYS A 87 15.20 -3.63 9.88
CA LYS A 87 14.47 -2.66 10.72
C LYS A 87 13.83 -1.52 9.93
N LEU A 88 13.55 -1.74 8.66
CA LEU A 88 12.82 -0.84 7.77
C LEU A 88 11.31 -1.10 7.84
N LYS A 89 10.52 -0.07 7.56
CA LYS A 89 9.05 -0.12 7.57
C LYS A 89 8.47 -0.36 6.18
N ILE A 90 7.29 -0.98 6.12
CA ILE A 90 6.55 -1.13 4.86
C ILE A 90 5.09 -0.72 5.03
N ILE A 91 4.64 0.19 4.18
CA ILE A 91 3.27 0.64 4.08
C ILE A 91 2.77 0.27 2.68
N LEU A 92 1.58 -0.33 2.58
CA LEU A 92 0.97 -0.65 1.29
C LEU A 92 -0.10 0.39 0.94
N VAL A 93 -0.03 0.95 -0.26
CA VAL A 93 -1.13 1.77 -0.82
C VAL A 93 -2.24 0.83 -1.28
N ILE A 94 -3.47 1.08 -0.80
CA ILE A 94 -4.63 0.25 -1.12
C ILE A 94 -5.80 1.10 -1.62
N PRO A 95 -6.52 0.63 -2.66
CA PRO A 95 -7.78 1.25 -3.08
C PRO A 95 -8.85 1.07 -2.00
N PRO A 96 -9.96 1.84 -2.07
CA PRO A 96 -11.10 1.61 -1.20
C PRO A 96 -11.72 0.23 -1.48
N PRO A 97 -12.31 -0.44 -0.48
CA PRO A 97 -12.97 -1.74 -0.66
C PRO A 97 -14.23 -1.67 -1.52
N PHE A 98 -14.77 -0.48 -1.71
CA PHE A 98 -15.83 -0.23 -2.66
C PHE A 98 -15.85 1.25 -3.06
N TYR A 99 -16.27 1.48 -4.30
CA TYR A 99 -16.47 2.80 -4.88
C TYR A 99 -17.93 3.24 -4.73
N ALA A 100 -18.27 4.37 -5.35
CA ALA A 100 -19.63 4.87 -5.41
C ALA A 100 -20.63 3.82 -5.91
N GLY A 101 -21.83 3.81 -5.30
CA GLY A 101 -22.84 2.79 -5.57
C GLY A 101 -22.49 1.39 -5.05
N LYS A 102 -21.55 1.27 -4.09
CA LYS A 102 -21.09 0.00 -3.49
C LYS A 102 -20.49 -0.98 -4.51
N LYS A 103 -19.95 -0.47 -5.62
CA LYS A 103 -19.16 -1.27 -6.57
C LYS A 103 -17.92 -1.81 -5.86
N PRO A 104 -17.67 -3.13 -5.84
CA PRO A 104 -16.49 -3.70 -5.18
C PRO A 104 -15.17 -3.11 -5.69
N GLY A 105 -14.24 -2.90 -4.77
CA GLY A 105 -12.86 -2.54 -5.08
C GLY A 105 -11.96 -3.76 -5.25
N ALA A 106 -10.74 -3.55 -5.72
CA ALA A 106 -9.75 -4.62 -5.90
C ALA A 106 -9.07 -5.06 -4.59
N PHE A 107 -9.27 -4.32 -3.48
CA PHE A 107 -8.73 -4.64 -2.16
C PHE A 107 -9.86 -4.81 -1.15
N ASP A 108 -10.02 -5.97 -0.55
CA ASP A 108 -11.13 -6.29 0.37
C ASP A 108 -10.65 -6.65 1.79
N LYS A 109 -11.61 -7.10 2.61
CA LYS A 109 -11.34 -7.51 3.99
C LYS A 109 -10.43 -8.74 4.08
N HIS A 110 -10.56 -9.69 3.16
CA HIS A 110 -9.73 -10.88 3.16
C HIS A 110 -8.28 -10.52 2.88
N ASP A 111 -8.04 -9.66 1.88
CA ASP A 111 -6.70 -9.14 1.57
C ASP A 111 -6.09 -8.43 2.78
N PHE A 112 -6.90 -7.60 3.47
CA PHE A 112 -6.49 -6.91 4.69
C PHE A 112 -6.09 -7.87 5.81
N GLU A 113 -6.92 -8.86 6.10
CA GLU A 113 -6.67 -9.83 7.19
C GLU A 113 -5.41 -10.67 6.93
N LEU A 114 -5.14 -11.00 5.67
CA LEU A 114 -3.93 -11.73 5.28
C LEU A 114 -2.66 -10.89 5.46
N LEU A 115 -2.69 -9.62 5.05
CA LEU A 115 -1.50 -8.76 5.02
C LEU A 115 -1.28 -7.92 6.28
N ALA A 116 -2.32 -7.69 7.07
CA ALA A 116 -2.23 -6.90 8.30
C ALA A 116 -1.23 -7.44 9.33
N PRO A 117 -0.97 -8.76 9.47
CA PRO A 117 0.08 -9.27 10.34
C PRO A 117 1.50 -8.85 9.93
N VAL A 118 1.78 -8.79 8.63
CA VAL A 118 3.14 -8.58 8.09
C VAL A 118 3.45 -7.13 7.73
N LEU A 119 2.45 -6.27 7.49
CA LEU A 119 2.66 -4.86 7.13
C LEU A 119 2.69 -3.93 8.34
N ASP A 120 3.37 -2.79 8.23
CA ASP A 120 3.36 -1.74 9.26
C ASP A 120 2.17 -0.77 9.11
N GLY A 121 1.65 -0.63 7.90
CA GLY A 121 0.52 0.26 7.63
C GLY A 121 -0.11 0.07 6.25
N PHE A 122 -1.29 0.66 6.08
CA PHE A 122 -2.03 0.70 4.83
C PHE A 122 -2.42 2.16 4.54
N SER A 123 -1.95 2.69 3.42
CA SER A 123 -2.37 4.01 2.93
C SER A 123 -3.66 3.83 2.14
N LEU A 124 -4.80 4.01 2.80
CA LEU A 124 -6.13 3.78 2.22
C LEU A 124 -6.59 5.00 1.42
N MET A 125 -6.79 4.82 0.12
CA MET A 125 -7.19 5.90 -0.80
C MET A 125 -8.69 6.23 -0.69
N THR A 126 -9.09 6.85 0.43
CA THR A 126 -10.47 7.30 0.68
C THR A 126 -10.74 8.71 0.14
N TYR A 127 -10.39 8.94 -1.12
CA TYR A 127 -10.65 10.17 -1.89
C TYR A 127 -10.94 9.80 -3.35
N ASP A 128 -11.24 10.79 -4.20
CA ASP A 128 -11.66 10.64 -5.60
C ASP A 128 -12.92 9.78 -5.78
N TYR A 129 -13.89 9.94 -4.88
CA TYR A 129 -15.18 9.25 -4.93
C TYR A 129 -16.03 9.64 -6.15
N SER A 130 -16.02 10.93 -6.48
CA SER A 130 -16.77 11.50 -7.60
C SER A 130 -15.90 11.58 -8.84
N GLU A 131 -16.48 11.20 -9.98
CA GLU A 131 -15.82 11.19 -11.28
C GLU A 131 -16.30 12.39 -12.11
N HIS A 132 -15.54 12.77 -13.15
CA HIS A 132 -15.89 13.90 -14.04
C HIS A 132 -17.31 13.81 -14.62
N GLY A 133 -17.78 12.60 -14.96
CA GLY A 133 -19.13 12.36 -15.47
C GLY A 133 -20.24 12.31 -14.42
N ARG A 134 -19.88 12.34 -13.13
CA ARG A 134 -20.82 12.32 -12.00
C ARG A 134 -20.30 13.23 -10.87
N PRO A 135 -20.46 14.56 -11.03
CA PRO A 135 -19.94 15.54 -10.07
C PRO A 135 -20.55 15.32 -8.68
N GLY A 136 -19.75 15.57 -7.66
CA GLY A 136 -20.13 15.37 -6.27
C GLY A 136 -18.92 15.54 -5.33
N PRO A 137 -19.07 15.18 -4.03
CA PRO A 137 -17.99 15.33 -3.06
C PRO A 137 -16.81 14.41 -3.37
N ASN A 138 -15.57 14.90 -3.19
CA ASN A 138 -14.35 14.11 -3.36
C ASN A 138 -14.28 12.94 -2.35
N ALA A 139 -14.60 13.20 -1.08
CA ALA A 139 -14.51 12.20 -0.01
C ALA A 139 -15.72 12.29 0.94
N PRO A 140 -16.90 11.76 0.56
CA PRO A 140 -18.07 11.80 1.43
C PRO A 140 -17.84 11.05 2.74
N LEU A 141 -18.10 11.71 3.88
CA LEU A 141 -17.75 11.23 5.22
C LEU A 141 -18.27 9.81 5.53
N GLN A 142 -19.51 9.51 5.17
CA GLN A 142 -20.10 8.19 5.43
C GLN A 142 -19.41 7.09 4.61
N TRP A 143 -19.00 7.39 3.37
CA TRP A 143 -18.27 6.45 2.54
C TRP A 143 -16.89 6.15 3.13
N ILE A 144 -16.14 7.17 3.55
CA ILE A 144 -14.84 7.00 4.23
C ILE A 144 -14.99 6.08 5.46
N LYS A 145 -16.02 6.35 6.29
CA LYS A 145 -16.30 5.57 7.50
C LYS A 145 -16.60 4.11 7.15
N ASP A 146 -17.46 3.88 6.17
CA ASP A 146 -17.80 2.53 5.73
C ASP A 146 -16.56 1.79 5.19
N CYS A 147 -15.68 2.45 4.43
CA CYS A 147 -14.47 1.82 3.90
C CYS A 147 -13.58 1.27 5.02
N VAL A 148 -13.34 2.06 6.07
CA VAL A 148 -12.54 1.62 7.23
C VAL A 148 -13.23 0.48 7.97
N LEU A 149 -14.54 0.58 8.21
CA LEU A 149 -15.29 -0.44 8.95
C LEU A 149 -15.44 -1.75 8.18
N THR A 150 -15.50 -1.72 6.85
CA THR A 150 -15.51 -2.92 6.00
C THR A 150 -14.20 -3.68 6.10
N LEU A 151 -13.05 -3.00 6.08
CA LEU A 151 -11.74 -3.65 6.21
C LEU A 151 -11.47 -4.12 7.65
N SER A 152 -11.82 -3.31 8.64
CA SER A 152 -11.55 -3.60 10.04
C SER A 152 -12.70 -3.09 10.92
N PRO A 153 -13.71 -3.93 11.25
CA PRO A 153 -14.92 -3.54 11.99
C PRO A 153 -14.71 -3.40 13.50
N GLU A 154 -13.63 -3.96 14.03
CA GLU A 154 -13.27 -3.84 15.44
C GLU A 154 -12.17 -2.79 15.68
N LYS A 155 -12.26 -2.08 16.80
CA LYS A 155 -11.14 -1.23 17.26
C LYS A 155 -9.99 -2.15 17.68
N GLY A 156 -8.76 -1.81 17.32
CA GLY A 156 -7.60 -2.56 17.77
C GLY A 156 -6.35 -2.32 16.94
N LYS A 157 -5.35 -3.17 17.16
CA LYS A 157 -4.02 -3.08 16.54
C LYS A 157 -4.07 -3.12 15.01
N GLN A 158 -4.99 -3.91 14.43
CA GLN A 158 -5.15 -3.96 12.98
C GLN A 158 -5.73 -2.64 12.45
N ARG A 159 -6.80 -2.12 13.06
CA ARG A 159 -7.39 -0.83 12.67
C ARG A 159 -6.38 0.32 12.76
N SER A 160 -5.49 0.33 13.76
CA SER A 160 -4.45 1.36 13.87
C SER A 160 -3.40 1.34 12.75
N LYS A 161 -3.35 0.27 11.93
CA LYS A 161 -2.51 0.21 10.73
C LYS A 161 -3.15 0.91 9.53
N ILE A 162 -4.44 1.24 9.57
CA ILE A 162 -5.12 1.95 8.48
C ILE A 162 -4.84 3.45 8.61
N LEU A 163 -4.12 3.99 7.63
CA LEU A 163 -3.91 5.42 7.42
C LEU A 163 -5.00 5.93 6.48
N MET A 164 -6.01 6.58 7.04
CA MET A 164 -7.13 7.15 6.27
C MET A 164 -6.63 8.28 5.36
N GLY A 165 -6.86 8.15 4.06
CA GLY A 165 -6.50 9.15 3.07
C GLY A 165 -7.41 10.37 3.14
N LEU A 166 -6.81 11.56 3.12
CA LEU A 166 -7.49 12.85 3.06
C LEU A 166 -6.86 13.68 1.94
N ASN A 167 -7.68 14.11 0.98
CA ASN A 167 -7.25 14.96 -0.12
C ASN A 167 -7.10 16.42 0.32
N PHE A 168 -6.00 17.06 -0.07
CA PHE A 168 -5.76 18.50 0.09
C PHE A 168 -5.92 19.26 -1.25
N TYR A 169 -6.72 18.70 -2.16
CA TYR A 169 -7.13 19.26 -3.46
C TYR A 169 -8.65 19.06 -3.65
N GLY A 170 -9.27 19.72 -4.63
CA GLY A 170 -10.71 19.59 -4.91
C GLY A 170 -11.15 20.29 -6.18
#